data_AF-A0A177Q8A4-F1
#
_entry.id   AF-A0A177Q8A4-F1
#
_cell.length_a   1.000
_cell.length_b   1.000
_cell.length_c   1.000
_cell.angle_alpha   90.00
_cell.angle_beta   90.00
_cell.angle_gamma   90.00
#
_symmetry.space_group_name_H-M   'P 1'
#
loop_
_entity.id
_entity.type
_entity.pdbx_description
1 polymer ?
#
loop_
_entity_poly.entity_id
_entity_poly.type
_entity_poly.pdbx_seq_one_letter_code
_entity_poly.pdbx_strand_id
1 'polypeptide(L)' 'MFHGKDGDAEALLEHAEDALQHALKGGTDNPHVEEGISHLKEAIEHGKAGHADVATKHAETAVMHLSQGMKVR' A
#
# COMPACT_ATOMS: atom_id res chain seq x y z
N MET A 1 22.08 14.94 10.29
CA MET A 1 21.31 13.93 11.05
C MET A 1 20.52 13.15 10.02
N PHE A 2 20.78 11.84 9.94
CA PHE A 2 20.17 10.90 9.00
C PHE A 2 18.67 10.76 9.30
N HIS A 3 17.79 10.96 8.32
CA HIS A 3 16.35 10.65 8.38
C HIS A 3 16.04 9.17 8.06
N GLY A 4 17.05 8.30 8.04
CA GLY A 4 17.03 7.10 7.19
C GLY A 4 16.43 5.83 7.78
N LYS A 5 15.30 5.88 8.51
CA LYS A 5 14.63 4.64 8.96
C LYS A 5 13.20 4.82 9.48
N ASP A 6 12.95 5.86 10.25
CA ASP A 6 11.61 6.07 10.84
C ASP A 6 10.72 6.95 9.94
N GLY A 7 11.30 7.93 9.24
CA GLY A 7 10.54 8.84 8.35
C GLY A 7 10.01 8.17 7.08
N ASP A 8 10.71 7.16 6.55
CA ASP A 8 10.27 6.41 5.37
C ASP A 8 9.07 5.51 5.69
N ALA A 9 9.06 4.88 6.87
CA ALA A 9 7.95 4.04 7.31
C ALA A 9 6.68 4.86 7.56
N GLU A 10 6.80 6.02 8.21
CA GLU A 10 5.67 6.88 8.54
C GLU A 10 5.04 7.51 7.29
N ALA A 11 5.87 7.99 6.35
CA ALA A 11 5.39 8.47 5.05
C ALA A 11 4.73 7.35 4.24
N LEU A 12 5.28 6.13 4.27
CA LEU A 12 4.69 4.98 3.60
C LEU A 12 3.32 4.60 4.20
N LEU A 13 3.15 4.69 5.51
CA LEU A 13 1.88 4.43 6.18
C LEU A 13 0.78 5.38 5.70
N GLU A 14 1.05 6.68 5.67
CA GLU A 14 0.09 7.69 5.21
C GLU A 14 -0.35 7.41 3.76
N HIS A 15 0.61 7.18 2.87
CA HIS A 15 0.30 6.86 1.47
C HIS A 15 -0.45 5.53 1.32
N ALA A 16 -0.13 4.52 2.13
CA ALA A 16 -0.83 3.23 2.07
C ALA A 16 -2.27 3.33 2.58
N GLU A 17 -2.51 4.12 3.64
CA GLU A 17 -3.85 4.38 4.18
C GLU A 17 -4.71 5.17 3.17
N ASP A 18 -4.16 6.19 2.52
CA ASP A 18 -4.86 6.94 1.47
C ASP A 18 -5.13 6.11 0.22
N ALA A 19 -4.17 5.30 -0.22
CA ALA A 19 -4.35 4.39 -1.35
C ALA A 19 -5.43 3.35 -1.04
N LEU A 20 -5.49 2.86 0.20
CA LEU A 20 -6.49 1.90 0.64
C LEU A 20 -7.89 2.51 0.59
N GLN A 21 -8.05 3.75 1.10
CA GLN A 21 -9.32 4.47 1.01
C GLN A 21 -9.76 4.68 -0.44
N HIS A 22 -8.83 5.04 -1.34
CA HIS A 22 -9.14 5.21 -2.76
C HIS A 22 -9.55 3.89 -3.42
N ALA A 23 -8.82 2.81 -3.18
CA ALA A 23 -9.11 1.50 -3.74
C ALA A 23 -10.49 0.99 -3.29
N LEU A 24 -10.85 1.16 -2.01
CA LEU A 24 -12.15 0.79 -1.47
C LEU A 24 -13.30 1.61 -2.10
N LYS A 25 -13.09 2.90 -2.37
CA LYS A 25 -14.08 3.74 -3.08
C LYS A 25 -14.20 3.39 -4.56
N GLY A 26 -13.13 2.88 -5.17
CA GLY A 26 -13.08 2.49 -6.58
C GLY A 26 -13.93 1.26 -6.92
N GLY A 27 -14.27 0.45 -5.92
CA GLY A 27 -14.98 -0.83 -6.05
C GLY A 27 -14.01 -2.02 -6.02
N THR A 28 -14.43 -3.13 -5.42
CA THR A 28 -13.62 -4.36 -5.25
C THR A 28 -13.95 -5.44 -6.27
N ASP A 29 -14.70 -5.12 -7.32
CA ASP A 29 -15.15 -6.09 -8.34
C ASP A 29 -14.02 -6.53 -9.29
N ASN A 30 -12.81 -5.97 -9.14
CA ASN A 30 -11.64 -6.34 -9.92
C ASN A 30 -10.66 -7.11 -9.02
N PRO A 31 -10.23 -8.34 -9.40
CA PRO A 31 -9.32 -9.14 -8.58
C PRO A 31 -7.97 -8.45 -8.36
N HIS A 32 -7.52 -7.61 -9.28
CA HIS A 32 -6.33 -6.79 -9.05
C HIS A 32 -6.56 -5.69 -8.01
N VAL A 33 -7.78 -5.15 -7.89
CA VAL A 33 -8.09 -4.18 -6.84
C VAL A 33 -8.16 -4.86 -5.47
N GLU A 34 -8.74 -6.06 -5.39
CA GLU A 34 -8.77 -6.85 -4.14
C GLU A 34 -7.35 -7.20 -3.66
N GLU A 35 -6.50 -7.71 -4.53
CA GLU A 35 -5.10 -8.02 -4.19
C GLU A 35 -4.31 -6.76 -3.80
N GLY A 36 -4.56 -5.66 -4.51
CA GLY A 36 -3.98 -4.36 -4.17
C GLY A 36 -4.38 -3.91 -2.75
N ILE A 37 -5.65 -4.06 -2.39
CA ILE A 37 -6.17 -3.76 -1.04
C ILE A 37 -5.53 -4.68 0.01
N SER A 38 -5.40 -5.97 -0.26
CA SER A 38 -4.76 -6.93 0.66
C SER A 38 -3.32 -6.52 0.97
N HIS A 39 -2.53 -6.21 -0.06
CA HIS A 39 -1.16 -5.77 0.15
C HIS A 39 -1.05 -4.40 0.82
N LEU A 40 -1.97 -3.46 0.58
CA LEU A 40 -1.97 -2.18 1.34
C LEU A 40 -2.20 -2.41 2.83
N LYS A 41 -3.07 -3.35 3.22
CA LYS A 41 -3.28 -3.71 4.63
C LYS A 41 -2.01 -4.30 5.25
N GLU A 42 -1.31 -5.18 4.54
CA GLU A 42 -0.03 -5.74 5.01
C GLU A 42 1.06 -4.66 5.10
N ALA A 43 1.11 -3.73 4.15
CA ALA A 43 2.03 -2.59 4.21
C ALA A 43 1.78 -1.73 5.46
N ILE A 44 0.51 -1.49 5.80
CA ILE A 44 0.13 -0.74 7.00
C ILE A 44 0.50 -1.49 8.28
N GLU A 45 0.21 -2.79 8.34
CA GLU A 45 0.52 -3.62 9.51
C GLU A 45 2.02 -3.68 9.76
N HIS A 46 2.81 -3.96 8.72
CA HIS A 46 4.26 -4.03 8.81
C HIS A 46 4.90 -2.65 9.05
N GLY A 47 4.36 -1.58 8.46
CA GLY A 47 4.84 -0.22 8.72
C GLY A 47 4.62 0.19 10.18
N LYS A 48 3.44 -0.13 10.76
CA LYS A 48 3.13 0.13 12.18
C LYS A 48 4.00 -0.71 13.13
N ALA A 49 4.47 -1.87 12.68
CA ALA A 49 5.42 -2.70 13.42
C ALA A 49 6.89 -2.25 13.28
N GLY A 50 7.17 -1.19 12.50
CA GLY A 50 8.54 -0.72 12.22
C GLY A 50 9.30 -1.60 11.22
N HIS A 51 8.61 -2.51 10.53
CA HIS A 51 9.19 -3.39 9.50
C HIS A 51 9.22 -2.68 8.13
N ALA A 52 9.96 -1.57 8.04
CA ALA A 52 9.98 -0.69 6.86
C ALA A 52 10.26 -1.45 5.54
N ASP A 53 11.23 -2.36 5.51
CA ASP A 53 11.55 -3.15 4.31
C ASP A 53 10.39 -4.04 3.84
N VAL A 54 9.63 -4.62 4.78
CA VAL A 54 8.50 -5.49 4.47
C VAL A 54 7.32 -4.65 4.01
N ALA A 55 7.08 -3.53 4.70
CA ALA A 55 6.04 -2.57 4.35
C ALA A 55 6.23 -2.02 2.92
N THR A 56 7.47 -1.67 2.55
CA THR A 56 7.82 -1.22 1.19
C THR A 56 7.49 -2.26 0.13
N LYS A 57 7.86 -3.52 0.33
CA LYS A 57 7.55 -4.60 -0.64
C LYS A 57 6.05 -4.77 -0.86
N HIS A 58 5.26 -4.74 0.21
CA HIS A 58 3.81 -4.81 0.11
C HIS A 58 3.23 -3.57 -0.58
N ALA A 59 3.72 -2.37 -0.27
CA ALA A 59 3.28 -1.15 -0.94
C ALA A 59 3.58 -1.15 -2.44
N GLU A 60 4.78 -1.58 -2.85
CA GLU A 60 5.15 -1.75 -4.27
C GLU A 60 4.24 -2.75 -4.98
N THR A 61 3.98 -3.89 -4.35
CA THR A 61 3.10 -4.94 -4.90
C THR A 61 1.66 -4.44 -5.02
N ALA A 62 1.15 -3.71 -4.02
CA ALA A 62 -0.14 -3.06 -4.08
C ALA A 62 -0.25 -2.08 -5.27
N VAL A 63 0.76 -1.24 -5.49
CA VAL A 63 0.78 -0.29 -6.62
C VAL A 63 0.74 -1.03 -7.95
N MET A 64 1.48 -2.13 -8.09
CA MET A 64 1.43 -2.96 -9.31
C MET A 64 0.00 -3.48 -9.56
N HIS A 65 -0.62 -4.07 -8.55
CA HIS A 65 -1.98 -4.61 -8.65
C HIS A 65 -3.01 -3.50 -8.95
N LEU A 66 -3.03 -2.42 -8.17
CA LEU A 66 -3.96 -1.30 -8.40
C LEU A 66 -3.79 -0.65 -9.77
N SER A 67 -2.55 -0.52 -10.25
CA SER A 67 -2.27 -0.01 -11.60
C SER A 67 -2.85 -0.91 -12.69
N GLN A 68 -2.82 -2.23 -12.49
CA GLN A 68 -3.41 -3.18 -13.43
C GLN A 68 -4.94 -3.18 -13.33
N GLY A 69 -5.51 -3.06 -12.13
CA GLY A 69 -6.95 -2.99 -11.91
C GLY A 69 -7.59 -1.70 -12.41
N MET A 70 -6.88 -0.57 -12.33
CA MET A 70 -7.39 0.75 -12.72
C MET A 70 -7.23 1.05 -14.22
N LYS A 71 -6.30 0.38 -14.93
CA LYS A 71 -6.15 0.47 -16.39
C LYS A 71 -7.32 -0.14 -17.18
N VAL A 72 -8.17 -0.93 -16.54
CA VAL A 72 -9.25 -1.69 -17.21
C VAL A 72 -10.59 -0.94 -17.21
N ARG A 73 -10.60 0.37 -16.95
CA ARG A 73 -11.80 1.20 -16.91
C ARG A 73 -11.89 2.18 -18.07
#